data_AF-A0A7K0EIZ6-F1
#
_entry.id   AF-A0A7K0EIZ6-F1
#
_cell.length_a   1.000
_cell.length_b   1.000
_cell.length_c   1.000
_cell.angle_alpha   90.00
_cell.angle_beta   90.00
_cell.angle_gamma   90.00
#
_symmetry.space_group_name_H-M   'P 1'
#
loop_
_entity.id
_entity.type
_entity.pdbx_description
1 polymer ?
#
loop_
_entity_poly.entity_id
_entity_poly.type
_entity_poly.pdbx_seq_one_letter_code
_entity_poly.pdbx_strand_id
1 'polypeptide(L)'
;MEDLDPLFVQVMQQAKTQRRAKFSRSGQLSLGDIIDRIEPLIANQPDVIELYKEEATVRYDFGYLFPTEIDSWRGSYDELALNYTEEGKETAITAFLELLKSAVGKTFEGYKGGDYVMNENTPVWVANYGNSGNTAIIDVLNQEHTVILITAYREF
;
A
#
# COMPACT_ATOMS: atom_id res chain seq x y z
N MET A 1 30.33 -8.74 -15.00
CA MET A 1 29.42 -7.74 -14.42
C MET A 1 30.08 -6.42 -14.77
N GLU A 2 29.58 -5.74 -15.80
CA GLU A 2 30.17 -4.48 -16.27
C GLU A 2 29.86 -3.43 -15.20
N ASP A 3 30.88 -2.78 -14.66
CA ASP A 3 30.68 -1.73 -13.65
C ASP A 3 29.85 -0.61 -14.28
N LEU A 4 28.70 -0.32 -13.66
CA LEU A 4 27.80 0.74 -14.10
C LEU A 4 28.55 2.08 -14.11
N ASP A 5 28.30 2.90 -15.13
CA ASP A 5 28.85 4.25 -15.25
C ASP A 5 28.60 5.05 -13.94
N PRO A 6 29.65 5.59 -13.29
CA PRO A 6 29.51 6.39 -12.07
C PRO A 6 28.51 7.54 -12.20
N LEU A 7 28.39 8.16 -13.39
CA LEU A 7 27.42 9.22 -13.62
C LEU A 7 25.98 8.67 -13.56
N PHE A 8 25.74 7.49 -14.13
CA PHE A 8 24.44 6.82 -14.07
C PHE A 8 24.07 6.49 -12.62
N VAL A 9 24.99 5.93 -11.84
CA VAL A 9 24.77 5.63 -10.42
C VAL A 9 24.40 6.90 -9.64
N GLN A 10 25.12 8.00 -9.87
CA GLN A 10 24.85 9.28 -9.21
C GLN A 10 23.46 9.83 -9.56
N VAL A 11 23.05 9.78 -10.83
CA VAL A 11 21.72 10.24 -11.28
C VAL A 11 20.61 9.41 -10.62
N MET A 12 20.77 8.08 -10.55
CA MET A 12 19.78 7.21 -9.90
C MET A 12 19.68 7.48 -8.39
N GLN A 13 20.79 7.75 -7.71
CA GLN A 13 20.78 8.13 -6.29
C GLN A 13 20.09 9.48 -6.06
N GLN A 14 20.31 10.46 -6.95
CA GLN A 14 19.61 11.73 -6.89
C GLN A 14 18.11 11.57 -7.10
N ALA A 15 17.69 10.75 -8.07
CA ALA A 15 16.27 10.45 -8.32
C ALA A 15 15.60 9.82 -7.09
N LYS A 16 16.22 8.81 -6.47
CA LYS A 16 15.73 8.18 -5.24
C LYS A 16 15.63 9.16 -4.07
N THR A 17 16.63 10.03 -3.92
CA THR A 17 16.64 11.05 -2.87
C THR A 17 15.52 12.07 -3.07
N GLN A 18 15.30 12.52 -4.30
CA GLN A 18 14.19 13.42 -4.64
C GLN A 18 12.84 12.76 -4.39
N ARG A 19 12.66 11.50 -4.79
CA ARG A 19 11.42 10.75 -4.54
C ARG A 19 11.14 10.63 -3.04
N ARG A 20 12.15 10.27 -2.23
CA ARG A 20 12.01 10.20 -0.76
C ARG A 20 11.63 11.55 -0.15
N ALA A 21 12.22 12.64 -0.63
CA ALA A 21 11.88 13.98 -0.15
C ALA A 21 10.43 14.37 -0.51
N LYS A 22 9.97 14.05 -1.73
CA LYS A 22 8.56 14.25 -2.13
C LYS A 22 7.61 13.43 -1.26
N PHE A 23 7.91 12.14 -1.08
CA PHE A 23 7.12 11.24 -0.24
C PHE A 23 6.92 11.80 1.18
N SER A 24 8.00 12.25 1.83
CA SER A 24 7.92 12.82 3.19
C SER A 24 7.03 14.05 3.34
N ARG A 25 6.65 14.70 2.24
CA ARG A 25 5.83 15.93 2.21
C ARG A 25 4.48 15.73 1.53
N SER A 26 4.22 14.55 0.96
CA SER A 26 3.00 14.30 0.19
C SER A 26 1.83 13.93 1.10
N GLY A 27 2.08 13.47 2.33
CA GLY A 27 1.05 12.87 3.17
C GLY A 27 0.54 11.52 2.63
N GLN A 28 1.23 10.93 1.65
CA GLN A 28 1.07 9.52 1.31
C GLN A 28 1.55 8.67 2.49
N LEU A 29 0.83 7.61 2.79
CA LEU A 29 1.23 6.67 3.83
C LEU A 29 2.21 5.63 3.27
N SER A 30 3.17 5.24 4.11
CA SER A 30 3.97 4.04 3.88
C SER A 30 3.21 2.77 4.27
N LEU A 31 3.79 1.61 3.95
CA LEU A 31 3.31 0.32 4.42
C LEU A 31 3.21 0.27 5.96
N GLY A 32 4.25 0.74 6.64
CA GLY A 32 4.31 0.82 8.10
C GLY A 32 3.25 1.76 8.67
N ASP A 33 3.07 2.95 8.07
CA ASP A 33 2.04 3.90 8.51
C ASP A 33 0.63 3.29 8.44
N ILE A 34 0.34 2.49 7.42
CA ILE A 34 -0.96 1.80 7.29
C ILE A 34 -1.07 0.69 8.35
N ILE A 35 -0.02 -0.12 8.54
CA ILE A 35 0.01 -1.17 9.58
C ILE A 35 -0.26 -0.57 10.96
N ASP A 36 0.44 0.51 11.32
CA ASP A 36 0.31 1.19 12.61
C ASP A 36 -1.11 1.73 12.86
N ARG A 37 -1.82 2.10 11.80
CA ARG A 37 -3.21 2.59 11.88
C ARG A 37 -4.23 1.46 11.96
N ILE A 38 -3.97 0.33 11.32
CA ILE A 38 -4.88 -0.83 11.29
C ILE A 38 -4.74 -1.69 12.55
N GLU A 39 -3.52 -1.87 13.05
CA GLU A 39 -3.24 -2.79 14.15
C GLU A 39 -4.05 -2.51 15.44
N PRO A 40 -4.22 -1.24 15.89
CA PRO A 40 -5.09 -0.93 17.03
C PRO A 40 -6.56 -1.31 16.81
N LEU A 41 -7.03 -1.32 15.55
CA LEU A 41 -8.42 -1.65 15.21
C LEU A 41 -8.70 -3.15 15.30
N ILE A 42 -7.64 -3.98 15.23
CA ILE A 42 -7.77 -5.44 15.43
C ILE A 42 -8.16 -5.76 16.87
N ALA A 43 -7.63 -5.02 17.84
CA ALA A 43 -7.93 -5.25 19.26
C ALA A 43 -9.42 -5.06 19.59
N ASN A 44 -10.15 -4.26 18.81
CA ASN A 44 -11.58 -3.99 18.99
C ASN A 44 -12.49 -4.97 18.23
N GLN A 45 -11.94 -5.91 17.45
CA GLN A 45 -12.78 -6.83 16.65
C GLN A 45 -13.73 -7.72 17.47
N PRO A 46 -13.43 -8.16 18.70
CA PRO A 46 -14.42 -8.89 19.50
C PRO A 46 -15.73 -8.12 19.70
N ASP A 47 -15.66 -6.83 19.99
CA ASP A 47 -16.84 -5.97 20.20
C ASP A 47 -17.59 -5.71 18.88
N VAL A 48 -16.85 -5.51 17.78
CA VAL A 48 -17.42 -5.39 16.43
C VAL A 48 -18.18 -6.66 16.05
N ILE A 49 -17.59 -7.84 16.27
CA ILE A 49 -18.22 -9.12 15.97
C ILE A 49 -19.43 -9.36 16.88
N GLU A 50 -19.37 -8.98 18.16
CA GLU A 50 -20.52 -9.07 19.05
C GLU A 50 -21.69 -8.22 18.53
N LEU A 51 -21.42 -6.98 18.09
CA LEU A 51 -22.45 -6.05 17.66
C LEU A 51 -23.00 -6.36 16.25
N TYR A 52 -22.11 -6.57 15.28
CA TYR A 52 -22.44 -6.71 13.86
C TYR A 52 -22.50 -8.15 13.36
N LYS A 53 -22.10 -9.12 14.19
CA LYS A 53 -22.04 -10.57 13.87
C LYS A 53 -20.99 -10.96 12.83
N GLU A 54 -20.23 -9.99 12.35
CA GLU A 54 -19.13 -10.15 11.40
C GLU A 54 -17.98 -9.23 11.79
N GLU A 55 -16.80 -9.56 11.31
CA GLU A 55 -15.60 -8.73 11.45
C GLU A 55 -15.70 -7.49 10.56
N ALA A 56 -15.05 -6.39 10.95
CA ALA A 56 -14.96 -5.22 10.09
C ALA A 56 -14.26 -5.55 8.76
N THR A 57 -14.75 -4.97 7.67
CA THR A 57 -14.12 -5.09 6.35
C THR A 57 -13.37 -3.82 5.96
N VAL A 58 -12.50 -3.90 4.96
CA VAL A 58 -11.71 -2.79 4.45
C VAL A 58 -12.18 -2.40 3.06
N ARG A 59 -12.37 -1.10 2.80
CA ARG A 59 -12.75 -0.55 1.49
C ARG A 59 -11.96 0.71 1.18
N TYR A 60 -11.92 1.10 -0.09
CA TYR A 60 -11.49 2.44 -0.49
C TYR A 60 -12.64 3.45 -0.33
N ASP A 61 -12.30 4.73 -0.27
CA ASP A 61 -13.26 5.84 -0.23
C ASP A 61 -13.99 6.09 -1.56
N PHE A 62 -13.84 5.20 -2.54
CA PHE A 62 -14.51 5.29 -3.84
C PHE A 62 -15.02 3.93 -4.33
N GLY A 63 -16.17 3.97 -5.03
CA GLY A 63 -16.66 2.88 -5.87
C GLY A 63 -17.02 1.58 -5.14
N TYR A 64 -17.14 1.57 -3.81
CA TYR A 64 -17.29 0.35 -2.99
C TYR A 64 -16.17 -0.67 -3.21
N LEU A 65 -15.04 -0.24 -3.77
CA LEU A 65 -13.92 -1.10 -4.07
C LEU A 65 -13.22 -1.51 -2.78
N PHE A 66 -12.64 -2.69 -2.77
CA PHE A 66 -11.91 -3.20 -1.61
C PHE A 66 -10.58 -3.82 -2.03
N PRO A 67 -9.55 -3.78 -1.15
CA PRO A 67 -8.23 -4.29 -1.46
C PRO A 67 -8.27 -5.81 -1.62
N THR A 68 -7.48 -6.35 -2.54
CA THR A 68 -7.38 -7.81 -2.75
C THR A 68 -5.98 -8.33 -2.50
N GLU A 69 -5.02 -7.80 -3.24
CA GLU A 69 -3.63 -8.23 -3.25
C GLU A 69 -2.70 -7.02 -3.16
N ILE A 70 -1.41 -7.29 -2.91
CA ILE A 70 -0.37 -6.29 -2.88
C ILE A 70 0.76 -6.70 -3.80
N ASP A 71 1.25 -5.75 -4.60
CA ASP A 71 2.22 -5.99 -5.67
C ASP A 71 3.22 -4.84 -5.78
N SER A 72 4.23 -4.97 -6.65
CA SER A 72 5.08 -3.83 -7.02
C SER A 72 4.31 -2.83 -7.88
N TRP A 73 4.39 -1.54 -7.57
CA TRP A 73 3.72 -0.50 -8.33
C TRP A 73 4.42 -0.26 -9.67
N ARG A 74 3.66 -0.15 -10.77
CA ARG A 74 4.29 -0.02 -12.10
C ARG A 74 4.95 1.33 -12.36
N GLY A 75 4.59 2.38 -11.61
CA GLY A 75 5.26 3.67 -11.71
C GLY A 75 6.69 3.63 -11.15
N SER A 76 6.91 2.79 -10.13
CA SER A 76 8.23 2.46 -9.59
C SER A 76 8.18 1.11 -8.89
N TYR A 77 8.94 0.13 -9.41
CA TYR A 77 8.90 -1.24 -8.91
C TYR A 77 9.46 -1.39 -7.49
N ASP A 78 10.09 -0.36 -6.92
CA ASP A 78 10.53 -0.29 -5.52
C ASP A 78 9.46 0.33 -4.58
N GLU A 79 8.24 0.55 -5.08
CA GLU A 79 7.06 0.96 -4.30
C GLU A 79 5.93 -0.06 -4.43
N LEU A 80 4.95 0.01 -3.53
CA LEU A 80 3.86 -0.98 -3.45
C LEU A 80 2.58 -0.46 -4.09
N ALA A 81 1.79 -1.38 -4.64
CA ALA A 81 0.44 -1.15 -5.11
C ALA A 81 -0.52 -2.11 -4.41
N LEU A 82 -1.57 -1.56 -3.77
CA LEU A 82 -2.74 -2.33 -3.39
C LEU A 82 -3.67 -2.44 -4.60
N ASN A 83 -3.99 -3.67 -4.97
CA ASN A 83 -5.00 -3.97 -5.99
C ASN A 83 -6.40 -3.82 -5.41
N TYR A 84 -7.42 -3.87 -6.27
CA TYR A 84 -8.80 -3.67 -5.90
C TYR A 84 -9.78 -4.39 -6.83
N THR A 85 -10.96 -4.68 -6.28
CA THR A 85 -12.11 -5.24 -7.01
C THR A 85 -13.42 -4.68 -6.45
N GLU A 86 -14.50 -4.77 -7.23
CA GLU A 86 -15.88 -4.62 -6.75
C GLU A 86 -16.59 -5.98 -6.57
N GLU A 87 -15.94 -7.06 -7.00
CA GLU A 87 -16.51 -8.41 -7.02
C GLU A 87 -15.99 -9.30 -5.90
N GLY A 88 -16.86 -10.13 -5.35
CA GLY A 88 -16.50 -11.16 -4.36
C GLY A 88 -16.78 -10.74 -2.93
N LYS A 89 -16.07 -11.37 -1.99
CA LYS A 89 -16.19 -11.06 -0.56
C LYS A 89 -15.19 -9.98 -0.19
N GLU A 90 -15.66 -8.96 0.50
CA GLU A 90 -14.80 -7.91 1.02
C GLU A 90 -13.74 -8.43 1.98
N THR A 91 -12.60 -7.75 1.94
CA THR A 91 -11.43 -8.14 2.72
C THR A 91 -11.64 -7.78 4.19
N ALA A 92 -11.66 -8.81 5.04
CA ALA A 92 -11.69 -8.66 6.49
C ALA A 92 -10.44 -7.91 6.98
N ILE A 93 -10.58 -7.10 8.03
CA ILE A 93 -9.48 -6.26 8.52
C ILE A 93 -8.28 -7.07 9.03
N THR A 94 -8.49 -8.24 9.62
CA THR A 94 -7.41 -9.18 10.00
C THR A 94 -6.65 -9.67 8.77
N ALA A 95 -7.35 -10.15 7.76
CA ALA A 95 -6.75 -10.59 6.50
C ALA A 95 -6.00 -9.45 5.79
N PHE A 96 -6.53 -8.23 5.85
CA PHE A 96 -5.85 -7.05 5.32
C PHE A 96 -4.55 -6.75 6.09
N LEU A 97 -4.56 -6.81 7.42
CA LEU A 97 -3.34 -6.61 8.22
C LEU A 97 -2.29 -7.70 7.93
N GLU A 98 -2.71 -8.95 7.78
CA GLU A 98 -1.83 -10.06 7.39
C GLU A 98 -1.20 -9.82 6.01
N LEU A 99 -2.01 -9.37 5.03
CA LEU A 99 -1.52 -8.99 3.70
C LEU A 99 -0.43 -7.93 3.80
N LEU A 100 -0.67 -6.84 4.54
CA LEU A 100 0.32 -5.75 4.71
C LEU A 100 1.60 -6.25 5.38
N LYS A 101 1.49 -7.00 6.48
CA LYS A 101 2.65 -7.55 7.19
C LYS A 101 3.45 -8.53 6.33
N SER A 102 2.78 -9.31 5.47
CA SER A 102 3.44 -10.25 4.56
C SER A 102 4.32 -9.57 3.51
N ALA A 103 4.08 -8.28 3.22
CA ALA A 103 4.88 -7.50 2.29
C ALA A 103 6.17 -6.93 2.92
N VAL A 104 6.23 -6.81 4.25
CA VAL A 104 7.42 -6.28 4.94
C VAL A 104 8.58 -7.29 4.82
N GLY A 105 9.69 -6.85 4.24
CA GLY A 105 10.88 -7.67 3.98
C GLY A 105 10.75 -8.62 2.78
N LYS A 106 9.60 -8.64 2.10
CA LYS A 106 9.36 -9.49 0.94
C LYS A 106 9.98 -8.89 -0.32
N THR A 107 10.55 -9.75 -1.15
CA THR A 107 11.00 -9.41 -2.50
C THR A 107 9.83 -9.48 -3.47
N PHE A 108 9.64 -8.43 -4.26
CA PHE A 108 8.73 -8.39 -5.40
C PHE A 108 9.53 -8.25 -6.69
N GLU A 109 9.12 -8.98 -7.71
CA GLU A 109 9.72 -8.88 -9.05
C GLU A 109 9.12 -7.68 -9.79
N GLY A 110 9.97 -6.87 -10.42
CA GLY A 110 9.52 -5.81 -11.32
C GLY A 110 9.10 -6.38 -12.67
N TYR A 111 8.07 -5.81 -13.30
CA TYR A 111 7.60 -6.28 -14.61
C TYR A 111 8.68 -6.24 -15.71
N LYS A 112 9.64 -5.32 -15.62
CA LYS A 112 10.79 -5.22 -16.54
C LYS A 112 12.03 -5.97 -16.02
N GLY A 113 11.85 -6.82 -15.01
CA GLY A 113 12.93 -7.47 -14.26
C GLY A 113 13.42 -6.65 -13.06
N GLY A 114 14.20 -7.32 -12.21
CA GLY A 114 14.75 -6.80 -10.98
C GLY A 114 13.97 -7.25 -9.74
N ASP A 115 14.69 -7.30 -8.62
CA ASP A 115 14.19 -7.72 -7.32
C ASP A 115 14.13 -6.52 -6.37
N TYR A 116 12.97 -6.27 -5.79
CA TYR A 116 12.72 -5.11 -4.95
C TYR A 116 12.22 -5.56 -3.58
N VAL A 117 13.04 -5.34 -2.55
CA VAL A 117 12.69 -5.67 -1.17
C VAL A 117 11.91 -4.52 -0.56
N MET A 118 10.68 -4.80 -0.15
CA MET A 118 9.80 -3.81 0.45
C MET A 118 9.99 -3.76 1.97
N ASN A 119 9.79 -2.60 2.57
CA ASN A 119 9.91 -2.42 4.02
C ASN A 119 8.83 -1.46 4.52
N GLU A 120 8.81 -1.20 5.82
CA GLU A 120 7.81 -0.33 6.46
C GLU A 120 7.81 1.10 5.91
N ASN A 121 8.91 1.59 5.33
CA ASN A 121 8.98 2.93 4.74
C ASN A 121 8.58 2.95 3.26
N THR A 122 8.20 1.80 2.68
CA THR A 122 7.81 1.73 1.27
C THR A 122 6.47 2.45 1.05
N PRO A 123 6.38 3.42 0.13
CA PRO A 123 5.13 4.09 -0.21
C PRO A 123 4.10 3.14 -0.83
N VAL A 124 2.82 3.38 -0.55
CA VAL A 124 1.71 2.55 -1.06
C VAL A 124 0.78 3.35 -1.97
N TRP A 125 0.51 2.80 -3.14
CA TRP A 125 -0.41 3.30 -4.16
C TRP A 125 -1.62 2.38 -4.32
N VAL A 126 -2.65 2.85 -5.01
CA VAL A 126 -3.82 2.06 -5.42
C VAL A 126 -3.78 1.86 -6.92
N ALA A 127 -3.55 0.63 -7.36
CA ALA A 127 -3.51 0.28 -8.77
C ALA A 127 -3.68 -1.23 -8.96
N ASN A 128 -4.49 -1.61 -9.95
CA ASN A 128 -4.51 -2.99 -10.46
C ASN A 128 -3.32 -3.27 -11.38
N TYR A 129 -3.01 -4.56 -11.56
CA TYR A 129 -1.99 -5.00 -12.50
C TYR A 129 -2.14 -4.33 -13.87
N GLY A 130 -1.03 -3.81 -14.40
CA GLY A 130 -1.00 -3.08 -15.67
C GLY A 130 -1.18 -1.57 -15.54
N ASN A 131 -1.64 -1.08 -14.37
CA ASN A 131 -1.88 0.34 -14.13
C ASN A 131 -0.76 0.99 -13.30
N SER A 132 -0.62 2.30 -13.44
CA SER A 132 0.35 3.15 -12.71
C SER A 132 -0.29 4.47 -12.28
N GLY A 133 -1.56 4.41 -11.87
CA GLY A 133 -2.31 5.58 -11.42
C GLY A 133 -1.66 6.21 -10.19
N ASN A 134 -1.74 7.54 -10.12
CA ASN A 134 -1.20 8.37 -9.05
C ASN A 134 -2.15 8.48 -7.84
N THR A 135 -2.85 7.40 -7.51
CA THR A 135 -3.78 7.34 -6.38
C THR A 135 -3.03 6.81 -5.16
N ALA A 136 -2.74 7.68 -4.20
CA ALA A 136 -2.04 7.33 -2.97
C ALA A 136 -3.04 7.03 -1.85
N ILE A 137 -2.67 6.13 -0.93
CA ILE A 137 -3.32 6.05 0.39
C ILE A 137 -2.80 7.20 1.24
N ILE A 138 -3.69 7.96 1.88
CA ILE A 138 -3.33 9.13 2.68
C ILE A 138 -3.87 9.07 4.11
N ASP A 139 -4.87 8.24 4.37
CA ASP A 139 -5.42 8.07 5.71
C ASP A 139 -6.17 6.74 5.85
N VAL A 140 -6.50 6.38 7.08
CA VAL A 140 -7.34 5.23 7.45
C VAL A 140 -8.43 5.73 8.38
N LEU A 141 -9.69 5.62 7.96
CA LEU A 141 -10.86 6.02 8.72
C LEU A 141 -11.58 4.78 9.28
N ASN A 142 -11.71 4.70 10.60
CA ASN A 142 -12.50 3.67 11.27
C ASN A 142 -13.99 4.08 11.35
N GLN A 143 -14.88 3.27 10.79
CA GLN A 143 -16.35 3.39 10.91
C GLN A 143 -16.98 2.17 11.63
N GLU A 144 -16.22 1.59 12.56
CA GLU A 144 -16.57 0.45 13.41
C GLU A 144 -16.71 -0.87 12.63
N HIS A 145 -17.73 -1.01 11.79
CA HIS A 145 -17.99 -2.19 10.96
C HIS A 145 -17.29 -2.15 9.58
N THR A 146 -16.69 -1.01 9.24
CA THR A 146 -15.92 -0.86 8.01
C THR A 146 -14.75 0.08 8.27
N VAL A 147 -13.59 -0.24 7.70
CA VAL A 147 -12.43 0.63 7.67
C VAL A 147 -12.26 1.15 6.25
N ILE A 148 -12.21 2.48 6.12
CA ILE A 148 -12.10 3.16 4.84
C ILE A 148 -10.67 3.65 4.65
N LEU A 149 -10.00 3.16 3.62
CA LEU A 149 -8.74 3.69 3.12
C LEU A 149 -9.03 4.97 2.35
N ILE A 150 -8.59 6.10 2.89
CA ILE A 150 -8.79 7.41 2.27
C ILE A 150 -7.70 7.61 1.22
N THR A 151 -8.12 8.02 0.03
CA THR A 151 -7.23 8.15 -1.11
C THR A 151 -7.18 9.57 -1.64
N ALA A 152 -6.07 9.91 -2.28
CA ALA A 152 -5.97 11.16 -3.02
C ALA A 152 -4.92 11.08 -4.12
N TYR A 153 -5.07 11.95 -5.12
CA TYR A 153 -4.03 12.13 -6.12
C TYR A 153 -2.74 12.66 -5.48
N ARG A 154 -1.59 12.04 -5.81
CA ARG A 154 -0.25 12.53 -5.44
C ARG A 154 0.71 12.43 -6.61
N GLU A 155 1.57 13.44 -6.74
CA GLU A 155 2.67 13.35 -7.70
C GLU A 155 3.74 12.36 -7.23
N PHE A 156 4.33 11.64 -8.18
CA PHE A 156 5.51 10.81 -7.96
C PHE A 156 6.78 11.67 -7.82
#